data_AF-A0A2A7SBB9-F1
#
_entry.id   AF-A0A2A7SBB9-F1
#
_cell.length_a   1.000
_cell.length_b   1.000
_cell.length_c   1.000
_cell.angle_alpha   90.00
_cell.angle_beta   90.00
_cell.angle_gamma   90.00
#
_symmetry.space_group_name_H-M   'P 1'
#
loop_
_entity.id
_entity.type
_entity.pdbx_description
1 polymer ?
#
loop_
_entity_poly.entity_id
_entity_poly.type
_entity_poly.pdbx_seq_one_letter_code
_entity_poly.pdbx_strand_id
1 'polypeptide(L)'
;MPRLKTPGKGASKPISFKLDPESERFYRRKAQESGLSLSDYIRKQLAQGVITENVSLIEQRLRGLIDLLAGQASAAGAQGNARTTLPAEIVRATFFSQEVLKAIASNQNKQTYYAAQEAAEAETKKLLGAAHV
;
A
#
# COMPACT_ATOMS: atom_id res chain seq x y z
N MET A 1 -4.24 -11.73 -57.24
CA MET A 1 -3.77 -10.69 -56.30
C MET A 1 -3.01 -11.35 -55.15
N PRO A 2 -1.80 -10.91 -54.79
CA PRO A 2 -1.06 -11.49 -53.68
C PRO A 2 -1.58 -10.93 -52.35
N ARG A 3 -1.95 -11.81 -51.41
CA ARG A 3 -2.42 -11.44 -50.07
C ARG A 3 -1.28 -10.85 -49.24
N LEU A 4 -1.48 -9.64 -48.71
CA LEU A 4 -0.58 -8.98 -47.76
C LEU A 4 -0.46 -9.82 -46.47
N LYS A 5 0.77 -10.16 -46.10
CA LYS A 5 1.09 -10.76 -44.80
C LYS A 5 0.92 -9.70 -43.72
N THR A 6 -0.07 -9.87 -42.85
CA THR A 6 -0.24 -9.10 -41.62
C THR A 6 1.03 -9.21 -40.77
N PRO A 7 1.54 -8.12 -40.16
CA PRO A 7 2.73 -8.18 -39.32
C PRO A 7 2.35 -8.94 -38.04
N GLY A 8 2.74 -10.21 -38.00
CA GLY A 8 2.45 -11.09 -36.87
C GLY A 8 3.09 -10.54 -35.60
N LYS A 9 2.24 -10.25 -34.61
CA LYS A 9 2.55 -10.35 -33.17
C LYS A 9 3.69 -11.33 -32.97
N GLY A 10 4.84 -10.85 -32.49
CA GLY A 10 6.07 -11.64 -32.37
C GLY A 10 5.79 -13.03 -31.82
N ALA A 11 6.07 -14.05 -32.63
CA ALA A 11 5.89 -15.43 -32.23
C ALA A 11 6.78 -15.67 -31.00
N SER A 12 6.15 -15.85 -29.85
CA SER A 12 6.85 -16.29 -28.64
C SER A 12 7.53 -17.61 -28.98
N LYS A 13 8.84 -17.69 -28.76
CA LYS A 13 9.61 -18.90 -29.07
C LYS A 13 9.02 -20.07 -28.26
N PRO A 14 8.76 -21.23 -28.88
CA PRO A 14 8.26 -22.39 -28.16
C PRO A 14 9.31 -22.87 -27.16
N ILE A 15 8.88 -23.12 -25.93
CA ILE A 15 9.70 -23.74 -24.87
C ILE A 15 9.25 -25.20 -24.76
N SER A 16 10.19 -26.13 -24.86
CA SER A 16 9.93 -27.56 -24.64
C SER A 16 10.32 -27.95 -23.23
N PHE A 17 9.40 -28.60 -22.53
CA PHE A 17 9.65 -29.22 -21.23
C PHE A 17 9.67 -30.73 -21.40
N LYS A 18 10.65 -31.41 -20.80
CA LYS A 18 10.61 -32.86 -20.63
C LYS A 18 10.00 -33.14 -19.27
N LEU A 19 8.79 -33.66 -19.25
CA LEU A 19 8.16 -34.17 -18.05
C LEU A 19 8.40 -35.67 -17.95
N ASP A 20 8.46 -36.19 -16.73
CA ASP A 20 8.37 -37.62 -16.51
C ASP A 20 6.99 -38.15 -16.93
N PRO A 21 6.88 -39.45 -17.25
CA PRO A 21 5.63 -40.03 -17.73
C PRO A 21 4.46 -39.93 -16.74
N GLU A 22 4.72 -39.90 -15.43
CA GLU A 22 3.66 -39.82 -14.42
C GLU A 22 3.11 -38.40 -14.31
N SER A 23 3.98 -37.40 -14.25
CA SER A 23 3.57 -36.00 -14.24
C SER A 23 2.83 -35.61 -15.52
N GLU A 24 3.27 -36.09 -16.68
CA GLU A 24 2.55 -35.83 -17.93
C GLU A 24 1.10 -36.35 -17.86
N ARG A 25 0.90 -37.59 -17.38
CA ARG A 25 -0.44 -38.18 -17.21
C ARG A 25 -1.28 -37.43 -16.18
N PHE A 26 -0.65 -36.95 -15.11
CA PHE A 26 -1.32 -36.16 -14.08
C PHE A 26 -1.82 -34.83 -14.65
N TYR A 27 -0.92 -34.03 -15.25
CA TYR A 27 -1.27 -32.73 -15.80
C TYR A 27 -2.22 -32.83 -16.99
N ARG A 28 -2.12 -33.88 -17.81
CA ARG A 28 -3.05 -34.12 -18.91
C ARG A 28 -4.47 -34.39 -18.40
N ARG A 29 -4.63 -35.19 -17.33
CA ARG A 29 -5.94 -35.38 -16.68
C ARG A 29 -6.48 -34.08 -16.12
N LYS A 30 -5.67 -33.31 -15.40
CA LYS A 30 -6.06 -32.01 -14.85
C LYS A 30 -6.44 -30.98 -15.92
N ALA A 31 -5.75 -30.97 -17.05
CA ALA A 31 -6.08 -30.13 -18.19
C ALA A 31 -7.44 -30.51 -18.79
N GLN A 32 -7.70 -31.81 -18.94
CA GLN A 32 -8.98 -32.34 -19.42
C GLN A 32 -10.14 -32.01 -18.47
N GLU A 33 -9.94 -32.17 -17.15
CA GLU A 33 -10.92 -31.75 -16.13
C GLU A 33 -11.29 -30.26 -16.24
N SER A 34 -10.31 -29.44 -16.64
CA SER A 34 -10.48 -27.99 -16.79
C SER A 34 -10.99 -27.58 -18.19
N GLY A 35 -11.20 -28.53 -19.11
CA GLY A 35 -11.57 -28.25 -20.51
C GLY A 35 -10.50 -27.50 -21.31
N LEU A 36 -9.22 -27.61 -20.91
CA LEU A 36 -8.10 -26.87 -21.51
C LEU A 36 -7.13 -27.81 -22.23
N SER A 37 -6.36 -27.26 -23.18
CA SER A 37 -5.20 -27.95 -23.73
C SER A 37 -4.12 -28.08 -22.65
N LEU A 38 -3.29 -29.13 -22.71
CA LEU A 38 -2.19 -29.33 -21.77
C LEU A 38 -1.23 -28.12 -21.76
N SER A 39 -0.93 -27.57 -22.93
CA SER A 39 -0.06 -26.40 -23.07
C SER A 39 -0.65 -25.14 -22.40
N ASP A 40 -1.96 -24.91 -22.54
CA ASP A 40 -2.62 -23.77 -21.90
C ASP A 40 -2.77 -23.95 -20.39
N TYR A 41 -3.01 -25.19 -19.96
CA TYR A 41 -3.06 -25.54 -18.56
C TYR A 41 -1.71 -25.28 -17.88
N ILE A 42 -0.61 -25.75 -18.48
CA ILE A 42 0.76 -25.51 -17.98
C ILE A 42 1.08 -24.01 -17.99
N ARG A 43 0.71 -23.29 -19.05
CA ARG A 43 0.92 -21.83 -19.13
C ARG A 43 0.19 -21.09 -17.99
N LYS A 44 -1.06 -21.46 -17.72
CA LYS A 44 -1.83 -20.88 -16.60
C LYS A 44 -1.19 -21.21 -15.27
N GLN A 45 -0.72 -22.45 -15.07
CA GLN A 45 -0.06 -22.79 -13.82
C GLN A 45 1.27 -22.08 -13.60
N LEU A 46 2.08 -21.93 -14.65
CA LEU A 46 3.31 -21.16 -14.57
C LEU A 46 3.03 -19.71 -14.18
N ALA A 47 2.01 -19.10 -14.77
CA ALA A 47 1.59 -17.74 -14.43
C ALA A 47 1.06 -17.65 -12.98
N GLN A 48 0.26 -18.62 -12.54
CA GLN A 48 -0.22 -18.69 -11.16
C GLN A 48 0.93 -18.83 -10.16
N GLY A 49 1.93 -19.68 -10.45
CA GLY A 49 3.12 -19.84 -9.61
C GLY A 49 3.88 -18.52 -9.40
N VAL A 50 4.08 -17.76 -10.48
CA VAL A 50 4.71 -16.42 -10.40
C VAL A 50 3.86 -15.46 -9.59
N ILE A 51 2.53 -15.48 -9.74
CA ILE A 51 1.64 -14.63 -8.95
C ILE A 51 1.73 -14.99 -7.47
N THR A 52 1.71 -16.28 -7.12
CA THR A 52 1.79 -16.73 -5.73
C THR A 52 3.11 -16.38 -5.06
N GLU A 53 4.23 -16.45 -5.79
CA GLU A 53 5.54 -16.03 -5.29
C GLU A 53 5.60 -14.51 -5.07
N ASN A 54 5.01 -13.73 -5.97
CA ASN A 54 4.93 -12.28 -5.77
C ASN A 54 4.04 -11.91 -4.57
N VAL A 55 2.92 -12.61 -4.37
CA VAL A 55 2.06 -12.38 -3.20
C VAL A 55 2.79 -12.74 -1.91
N SER A 56 3.53 -13.84 -1.84
CA SER A 56 4.30 -14.19 -0.64
C SER A 56 5.40 -13.18 -0.33
N LEU A 57 6.07 -12.64 -1.36
CA LEU A 57 7.04 -11.54 -1.20
C LEU A 57 6.38 -10.25 -0.70
N ILE A 58 5.19 -9.93 -1.20
CA ILE A 58 4.41 -8.78 -0.73
C ILE A 58 4.00 -8.98 0.73
N GLU A 59 3.47 -10.16 1.08
CA GLU A 59 3.10 -10.49 2.46
C GLU A 59 4.31 -10.42 3.40
N GLN A 60 5.47 -10.94 2.98
CA GLN A 60 6.70 -10.87 3.77
C GLN A 60 7.16 -9.43 3.97
N ARG A 61 7.09 -8.59 2.93
CA ARG A 61 7.41 -7.17 3.03
C ARG A 61 6.42 -6.43 3.94
N LEU A 62 5.12 -6.72 3.83
CA LEU A 62 4.10 -6.15 4.69
C LEU A 62 4.30 -6.56 6.16
N ARG A 63 4.61 -7.83 6.42
CA ARG A 63 4.99 -8.29 7.76
C ARG A 63 6.21 -7.57 8.29
N GLY A 64 7.26 -7.40 7.47
CA GLY A 64 8.44 -6.63 7.86
C GLY A 64 8.12 -5.16 8.19
N LEU A 65 7.21 -4.52 7.45
CA LEU A 65 6.76 -3.16 7.76
C LEU A 65 5.91 -3.10 9.04
N ILE A 66 5.06 -4.10 9.27
CA ILE A 66 4.29 -4.23 10.51
C ILE A 66 5.23 -4.46 11.69
N ASP A 67 6.25 -5.30 11.56
CA ASP A 67 7.23 -5.57 12.61
C ASP A 67 8.12 -4.35 12.89
N LEU A 68 8.46 -3.56 11.87
CA LEU A 68 9.15 -2.28 12.07
C LEU A 68 8.24 -1.27 12.78
N LEU A 69 6.97 -1.18 12.41
CA LEU A 69 6.00 -0.29 13.07
C LEU A 69 5.69 -0.76 14.50
N ALA A 70 5.55 -2.08 14.71
CA ALA A 70 5.35 -2.69 16.01
C ALA A 70 6.61 -2.60 16.85
N GLY A 71 7.81 -2.65 16.26
CA GLY A 71 9.09 -2.39 16.92
C GLY A 71 9.23 -0.93 17.32
N GLN A 72 8.76 0.01 16.51
CA GLN A 72 8.64 1.43 16.88
C GLN A 72 7.59 1.64 17.99
N ALA A 73 6.45 0.93 17.93
CA ALA A 73 5.42 0.97 18.97
C ALA A 73 5.85 0.28 20.27
N SER A 74 6.71 -0.75 20.21
CA SER A 74 7.25 -1.47 21.36
C SER A 74 8.45 -0.75 21.97
N ALA A 75 9.25 -0.05 21.16
CA ALA A 75 10.18 0.96 21.65
C ALA A 75 9.45 2.11 22.36
N ALA A 76 8.22 2.43 21.94
CA ALA A 76 7.32 3.33 22.67
C ALA A 76 6.63 2.68 23.89
N GLY A 77 6.68 1.34 24.01
CA GLY A 77 6.07 0.58 25.11
C GLY A 77 6.99 0.33 26.31
N ALA A 78 8.30 0.56 26.18
CA ALA A 78 9.27 0.43 27.29
C ALA A 78 9.49 1.74 28.07
N GLN A 79 8.79 2.82 27.71
CA GLN A 79 8.72 4.04 28.50
C GLN A 79 7.25 4.38 28.76
N GLY A 80 6.78 4.01 29.95
CA GLY A 80 5.59 4.66 30.51
C GLY A 80 5.73 6.17 30.32
N ASN A 81 4.70 6.79 29.75
CA ASN A 81 4.62 8.23 29.49
C ASN A 81 5.40 8.81 28.28
N ALA A 82 5.61 8.04 27.20
CA ALA A 82 5.98 8.65 25.93
C ALA A 82 4.75 9.27 25.24
N ARG A 83 4.49 10.55 25.53
CA ARG A 83 3.87 11.46 24.55
C ARG A 83 4.50 11.11 23.20
N THR A 84 3.67 10.77 22.20
CA THR A 84 4.09 10.74 20.81
C THR A 84 4.56 12.14 20.44
N THR A 85 5.81 12.46 20.75
CA THR A 85 6.39 13.75 20.39
C THR A 85 6.49 13.72 18.88
N LEU A 86 5.54 14.42 18.24
CA LEU A 86 5.54 14.68 16.81
C LEU A 86 6.96 15.04 16.37
N PRO A 87 7.44 14.51 15.23
CA PRO A 87 8.77 14.84 14.72
C PRO A 87 9.02 16.35 14.76
N ALA A 88 10.15 16.77 15.32
CA ALA A 88 10.43 18.18 15.60
C ALA A 88 10.32 19.07 14.36
N GLU A 89 10.59 18.52 13.19
CA GLU A 89 10.41 19.17 11.90
C GLU A 89 8.94 19.47 11.58
N ILE A 90 8.03 18.52 11.84
CA ILE A 90 6.59 18.70 11.67
C ILE A 90 6.06 19.72 12.67
N VAL A 91 6.51 19.66 13.92
CA VAL A 91 6.15 20.63 14.97
C VAL A 91 6.61 22.04 14.58
N ARG A 92 7.83 22.17 14.05
CA ARG A 92 8.34 23.46 13.59
C ARG A 92 7.55 23.99 12.38
N ALA A 93 7.20 23.11 11.44
CA ALA A 93 6.43 23.48 10.25
C ALA A 93 4.99 23.93 10.60
N THR A 94 4.33 23.25 11.56
CA THR A 94 2.99 23.62 12.01
C THR A 94 3.00 24.95 12.76
N PHE A 95 3.96 25.19 13.65
CA PHE A 95 4.07 26.49 14.33
C PHE A 95 4.47 27.62 13.38
N PHE A 96 5.36 27.34 12.41
CA PHE A 96 5.75 28.33 11.42
C PHE A 96 4.57 28.72 10.51
N SER A 97 3.82 27.74 9.99
CA SER A 97 2.64 28.03 9.17
C SER A 97 1.56 28.76 9.97
N GLN A 98 1.38 28.40 11.25
CA GLN A 98 0.48 29.11 12.15
C GLN A 98 0.87 30.58 12.31
N GLU A 99 2.13 30.91 12.60
CA GLU A 99 2.58 32.30 12.78
C GLU A 99 2.48 33.11 11.48
N VAL A 100 2.78 32.51 10.33
CA VAL A 100 2.58 33.17 9.02
C VAL A 100 1.11 33.48 8.77
N LEU A 101 0.21 32.53 9.05
CA LEU A 101 -1.23 32.73 8.91
C LEU A 101 -1.78 33.77 9.88
N LYS A 102 -1.28 33.81 11.12
CA LYS A 102 -1.61 34.88 12.09
C LYS A 102 -1.18 36.25 11.58
N ALA A 103 0.04 36.37 11.07
CA ALA A 103 0.54 37.65 10.54
C ALA A 103 -0.33 38.15 9.38
N ILE A 104 -0.70 37.26 8.45
CA ILE A 104 -1.57 37.59 7.31
C ILE A 104 -2.98 37.99 7.79
N ALA A 105 -3.59 37.21 8.68
CA ALA A 105 -4.94 37.48 9.18
C ALA A 105 -5.01 38.77 10.02
N SER A 106 -3.99 39.02 10.85
CA SER A 106 -3.92 40.21 11.71
C SER A 106 -3.80 41.53 10.93
N ASN A 107 -3.19 41.48 9.74
CA ASN A 107 -3.06 42.64 8.84
C ASN A 107 -4.34 42.93 8.04
N GLN A 108 -5.19 41.93 7.79
CA GLN A 108 -6.40 42.10 7.01
C GLN A 108 -7.63 42.41 7.87
N ASN A 109 -7.83 41.72 8.99
CA ASN A 109 -8.95 41.97 9.89
C ASN A 109 -8.74 41.32 11.28
N LYS A 110 -8.39 42.15 12.27
CA LYS A 110 -8.11 41.70 13.65
C LYS A 110 -9.34 41.10 14.35
N GLN A 111 -10.55 41.56 14.05
CA GLN A 111 -11.77 41.11 14.73
C GLN A 111 -12.16 39.69 14.30
N THR A 112 -12.02 39.36 13.00
CA THR A 112 -12.27 37.99 12.52
C THR A 112 -11.22 36.99 13.01
N TYR A 113 -9.98 37.45 13.23
CA TYR A 113 -8.92 36.62 13.80
C TYR A 113 -9.24 36.18 15.24
N TYR A 114 -9.64 37.11 16.12
CA TYR A 114 -10.00 36.77 17.50
C TYR A 114 -11.27 35.90 17.57
N ALA A 115 -12.28 36.17 16.73
CA ALA A 115 -13.49 35.34 16.68
C ALA A 115 -13.19 33.90 16.21
N ALA A 116 -12.30 33.71 15.23
CA ALA A 116 -11.88 32.40 14.77
C ALA A 116 -11.03 31.65 15.81
N GLN A 117 -10.19 32.37 16.56
CA GLN A 117 -9.41 31.80 17.66
C GLN A 117 -10.32 31.31 18.79
N GLU A 118 -11.30 32.11 19.21
CA GLU A 118 -12.25 31.74 20.26
C GLU A 118 -13.13 30.55 19.85
N ALA A 119 -13.55 30.48 18.59
CA ALA A 119 -14.29 29.32 18.05
C ALA A 119 -13.44 28.05 18.06
N ALA A 120 -12.17 28.13 17.66
CA ALA A 120 -11.25 26.99 17.67
C ALA A 120 -10.93 26.51 19.10
N GLU A 121 -10.75 27.43 20.05
CA GLU A 121 -10.57 27.10 21.47
C GLU A 121 -11.83 26.45 22.07
N ALA A 122 -13.02 26.90 21.67
CA ALA A 122 -14.28 26.28 22.09
C ALA A 122 -14.45 24.85 21.52
N GLU A 123 -14.09 24.62 20.25
CA GLU A 123 -14.16 23.29 19.64
C GLU A 123 -13.12 22.31 20.19
N THR A 124 -11.89 22.77 20.39
CA THR A 124 -10.83 21.95 21.01
C THR A 124 -11.18 21.58 22.44
N LYS A 125 -11.75 22.52 23.22
CA LYS A 125 -12.25 22.23 24.57
C LYS A 125 -13.39 21.20 24.57
N LYS A 126 -14.28 21.22 23.58
CA LYS A 126 -15.34 20.19 23.41
C LYS A 126 -14.74 18.81 23.09
N LEU A 127 -13.77 18.74 22.18
CA LEU A 127 -13.15 17.47 21.79
C LEU A 127 -12.28 16.87 22.89
N LEU A 128 -11.49 17.69 23.59
CA LEU A 128 -10.66 17.24 24.73
C LEU A 128 -11.49 16.95 25.99
N GLY A 129 -12.58 17.70 26.21
CA GLY A 129 -13.51 17.44 27.31
C GLY A 129 -14.37 16.19 27.10
N ALA A 130 -14.74 15.87 25.87
CA ALA A 130 -15.47 14.65 25.52
C ALA A 130 -14.58 13.38 25.55
N ALA A 131 -13.26 13.52 25.50
CA ALA A 131 -12.33 12.40 25.63
C ALA A 131 -12.09 11.95 27.09
N HIS A 132 -12.71 12.62 28.08
CA HIS A 132 -12.49 12.38 29.51
C HIS A 132 -13.74 11.88 30.27
N VAL A 133 -14.70 11.24 29.59
CA VAL A 133 -15.83 10.51 30.18
C VAL A 133 -15.89 9.09 29.62
#